data_AF-A0A5C5YUE2-F1
#
_entry.id   AF-A0A5C5YUE2-F1
#
_cell.length_a   1.000
_cell.length_b   1.000
_cell.length_c   1.000
_cell.angle_alpha   90.00
_cell.angle_beta   90.00
_cell.angle_gamma   90.00
#
_symmetry.space_group_name_H-M   'P 1'
#
loop_
_entity.id
_entity.type
_entity.pdbx_description
1 polymer ?
#
loop_
_entity_poly.entity_id
_entity_poly.type
_entity_poly.pdbx_seq_one_letter_code
_entity_poly.pdbx_strand_id
1 'polypeptide(L)'
;MDVTVITKRRLVRIAAFSLAIAVGWFAISLARTIREIPEGYAAWDTGTLLTTYMDQNDGKWPSSWDELATVIGDGQPMLFSHSDSDGNSISNTAYINKLRSMIKVDWSFDPVPGTTDSPVTRIDGSKFRTVWVGAEPNEMVRSFIVHHAKHPEPDG
;
A
#
# COMPACT_ATOMS: atom_id res chain seq x y z
N MET A 1 46.92 3.48 34.23
CA MET A 1 45.68 3.13 33.49
C MET A 1 44.77 2.41 34.46
N ASP A 2 43.80 3.10 35.05
CA ASP A 2 42.87 2.48 35.98
C ASP A 2 41.87 1.63 35.21
N VAL A 3 41.95 0.32 35.40
CA VAL A 3 40.93 -0.62 34.96
C VAL A 3 39.74 -0.43 35.90
N THR A 4 38.74 0.35 35.48
CA THR A 4 37.49 0.52 36.21
C THR A 4 36.86 -0.85 36.45
N VAL A 5 36.95 -1.37 37.68
CA VAL A 5 36.31 -2.62 38.09
C VAL A 5 34.80 -2.40 38.04
N ILE A 6 34.16 -2.89 36.97
CA ILE A 6 32.71 -2.82 36.84
C ILE A 6 32.11 -3.78 37.86
N THR A 7 31.51 -3.22 38.90
CA THR A 7 30.85 -4.01 39.95
C THR A 7 29.65 -4.77 39.36
N LYS A 8 29.39 -5.99 39.84
CA LYS A 8 28.27 -6.85 39.40
C LYS A 8 26.93 -6.09 39.35
N ARG A 9 26.68 -5.20 40.32
CA ARG A 9 25.47 -4.35 40.35
C ARG A 9 25.38 -3.35 39.19
N ARG A 10 26.50 -2.80 38.72
CA ARG A 10 26.55 -1.92 37.54
C ARG A 10 26.32 -2.72 36.26
N LEU A 11 26.90 -3.91 36.14
CA LEU A 11 26.65 -4.82 35.00
C LEU A 11 25.17 -5.20 34.90
N VAL A 12 24.53 -5.54 36.02
CA VAL A 12 23.09 -5.86 36.05
C VAL A 12 22.24 -4.66 35.60
N ARG A 13 22.57 -3.45 36.05
CA ARG A 13 21.85 -2.23 35.62
C ARG A 13 22.03 -1.94 34.13
N ILE A 14 23.24 -2.09 33.60
CA ILE A 14 23.52 -1.92 32.18
C ILE A 14 22.76 -2.97 31.37
N ALA A 15 22.80 -4.24 31.77
CA ALA A 15 22.08 -5.32 31.12
C ALA A 15 20.55 -5.08 31.14
N ALA A 16 20.00 -4.66 32.28
CA ALA A 16 18.58 -4.33 32.41
C ALA A 16 18.18 -3.14 31.52
N PHE A 17 19.03 -2.10 31.46
CA PHE A 17 18.78 -0.93 30.61
C PHE A 17 18.86 -1.27 29.12
N SER A 18 19.87 -2.03 28.71
CA SER A 18 20.00 -2.52 27.33
C SER A 18 18.81 -3.40 26.94
N LEU A 19 18.35 -4.27 27.84
CA LEU A 19 17.16 -5.09 27.61
C LEU A 19 15.90 -4.22 27.46
N ALA A 20 15.72 -3.21 28.31
CA ALA A 20 14.60 -2.29 28.22
C ALA A 20 14.59 -1.52 26.89
N ILE A 21 15.75 -1.05 26.42
CA ILE A 21 15.88 -0.40 25.11
C ILE A 21 15.54 -1.39 23.98
N ALA A 22 16.07 -2.61 24.01
CA ALA A 22 15.82 -3.60 22.97
C ALA A 22 14.32 -3.96 22.88
N VAL A 23 13.66 -4.16 24.02
CA VAL A 23 12.21 -4.43 24.09
C VAL A 23 11.41 -3.22 23.61
N GLY A 24 11.77 -2.01 24.02
CA GLY A 24 11.12 -0.78 23.58
C GLY A 24 11.23 -0.55 22.07
N TRP A 25 12.43 -0.76 21.51
CA TRP A 25 12.66 -0.69 20.07
C TRP A 25 11.84 -1.72 19.31
N PHE A 26 11.82 -2.98 19.78
CA PHE A 26 11.04 -4.05 19.18
C PHE A 26 9.53 -3.74 19.20
N ALA A 27 9.00 -3.26 20.33
CA ALA A 27 7.60 -2.88 20.46
C ALA A 27 7.22 -1.74 19.51
N ILE A 28 8.07 -0.70 19.39
CA ILE A 28 7.85 0.41 18.45
C ILE A 28 7.89 -0.10 17.00
N SER A 29 8.85 -0.96 16.68
CA SER A 29 8.96 -1.54 15.34
C SER A 29 7.70 -2.35 15.00
N LEU A 30 7.25 -3.22 15.91
CA LEU A 30 6.06 -4.05 15.71
C LEU A 30 4.80 -3.18 15.57
N ALA A 31 4.63 -2.17 16.41
CA ALA A 31 3.50 -1.25 16.33
C ALA A 31 3.47 -0.45 15.02
N ARG A 32 4.64 -0.04 14.50
CA ARG A 32 4.75 0.61 13.19
C ARG A 32 4.38 -0.35 12.07
N THR A 33 4.95 -1.56 12.07
CA THR A 33 4.64 -2.57 11.05
C THR A 33 3.15 -2.89 11.02
N ILE A 34 2.51 -3.12 12.17
CA ILE A 34 1.06 -3.41 12.25
C ILE A 34 0.22 -2.25 11.71
N ARG A 35 0.65 -1.00 11.91
CA ARG A 35 -0.05 0.18 11.37
C ARG A 35 0.17 0.39 9.88
N GLU A 36 1.34 0.06 9.36
CA GLU A 36 1.70 0.26 7.95
C GLU A 36 1.12 -0.82 7.04
N ILE A 37 0.85 -2.03 7.55
CA ILE A 37 0.32 -3.16 6.77
C ILE A 37 -1.05 -2.87 6.11
N PRO A 38 -2.09 -2.40 6.83
CA PRO A 38 -3.39 -2.13 6.23
C PRO A 38 -3.33 -1.09 5.11
N GLU A 39 -2.49 -0.08 5.30
CA GLU A 39 -2.26 0.96 4.31
C GLU A 39 -1.54 0.42 3.07
N GLY A 40 -0.53 -0.44 3.26
CA GLY A 40 0.17 -1.11 2.18
C GLY A 40 -0.75 -1.99 1.33
N TYR A 41 -1.66 -2.75 1.95
CA TYR A 41 -2.65 -3.53 1.21
C TYR A 41 -3.69 -2.64 0.53
N ALA A 42 -4.14 -1.55 1.16
CA ALA A 42 -5.06 -0.62 0.52
C ALA A 42 -4.45 0.05 -0.72
N ALA A 43 -3.16 0.39 -0.65
CA ALA A 43 -2.40 0.90 -1.80
C ALA A 43 -2.30 -0.16 -2.90
N TRP A 44 -1.93 -1.40 -2.55
CA TRP A 44 -1.87 -2.52 -3.49
C TRP A 44 -3.21 -2.72 -4.21
N ASP A 45 -4.27 -2.83 -3.44
CA ASP A 45 -5.61 -3.06 -3.95
C ASP A 45 -6.08 -1.91 -4.84
N THR A 46 -5.76 -0.66 -4.49
CA THR A 46 -6.08 0.50 -5.32
C THR A 46 -5.34 0.43 -6.67
N GLY A 47 -4.04 0.10 -6.66
CA GLY A 47 -3.28 -0.11 -7.89
C GLY A 47 -3.91 -1.21 -8.76
N THR A 48 -4.31 -2.32 -8.13
CA THR A 48 -4.99 -3.43 -8.81
C THR A 48 -6.30 -2.95 -9.45
N LEU A 49 -7.19 -2.29 -8.69
CA LEU A 49 -8.45 -1.76 -9.21
C LEU A 49 -8.25 -0.79 -10.38
N LEU A 50 -7.27 0.11 -10.29
CA LEU A 50 -6.95 1.06 -11.35
C LEU A 50 -6.51 0.33 -12.62
N THR A 51 -5.61 -0.65 -12.50
CA THR A 51 -5.17 -1.43 -13.66
C THR A 51 -6.30 -2.26 -14.27
N THR A 52 -7.16 -2.87 -13.44
CA THR A 52 -8.34 -3.60 -13.92
C THR A 52 -9.35 -2.69 -14.59
N TYR A 53 -9.58 -1.48 -14.06
CA TYR A 53 -10.45 -0.51 -14.72
C TYR A 53 -9.92 -0.10 -16.07
N MET A 54 -8.63 0.25 -16.16
CA MET A 54 -8.01 0.61 -17.45
C MET A 54 -8.09 -0.55 -18.44
N ASP A 55 -7.84 -1.78 -18.01
CA ASP A 55 -7.95 -2.99 -18.84
C ASP A 55 -9.37 -3.17 -19.42
N GLN A 56 -10.41 -2.94 -18.60
CA GLN A 56 -11.80 -3.09 -19.02
C GLN A 56 -12.37 -1.88 -19.78
N ASN A 57 -11.63 -0.76 -19.84
CA ASN A 57 -12.11 0.52 -20.39
C ASN A 57 -11.12 1.12 -21.40
N ASP A 58 -10.42 0.30 -22.18
CA ASP A 58 -9.53 0.72 -23.28
C ASP A 58 -8.41 1.68 -22.84
N GLY A 59 -7.83 1.44 -21.66
CA GLY A 59 -6.78 2.28 -21.09
C GLY A 59 -7.26 3.61 -20.49
N LYS A 60 -8.57 3.86 -20.41
CA LYS A 60 -9.11 5.09 -19.82
C LYS A 60 -8.85 5.14 -18.32
N TRP A 61 -8.37 6.29 -17.85
CA TRP A 61 -8.24 6.57 -16.43
C TRP A 61 -9.62 6.84 -15.81
N PRO A 62 -9.93 6.26 -14.64
CA PRO A 62 -11.20 6.51 -13.98
C PRO A 62 -11.28 7.94 -13.42
N SER A 63 -12.49 8.48 -13.37
CA SER A 63 -12.77 9.83 -12.86
C SER A 63 -13.12 9.87 -11.37
N SER A 64 -13.40 8.71 -10.77
CA SER A 64 -13.85 8.63 -9.37
C SER A 64 -13.70 7.25 -8.75
N TRP A 65 -13.84 7.20 -7.43
CA TRP A 65 -13.97 5.97 -6.67
C TRP A 65 -15.19 5.13 -7.07
N ASP A 66 -16.27 5.77 -7.50
CA ASP A 66 -17.51 5.07 -7.85
C ASP A 66 -17.35 4.32 -9.18
N GLU A 67 -16.54 4.85 -10.09
CA GLU A 67 -16.11 4.14 -11.29
C GLU A 67 -15.19 2.95 -10.96
N LEU A 68 -14.26 3.10 -10.02
CA LEU A 68 -13.45 1.96 -9.56
C LEU A 68 -14.29 0.87 -8.89
N ALA A 69 -15.44 1.21 -8.31
CA ALA A 69 -16.31 0.22 -7.69
C ALA A 69 -16.96 -0.74 -8.69
N THR A 70 -17.07 -0.34 -9.98
CA THR A 70 -17.73 -1.14 -11.01
C THR A 70 -16.95 -2.39 -11.39
N VAL A 71 -15.63 -2.39 -11.15
CA VAL A 71 -14.74 -3.51 -11.49
C VAL A 71 -14.53 -4.48 -10.34
N ILE A 72 -15.25 -4.30 -9.22
CA ILE A 72 -15.25 -5.24 -8.10
C ILE A 72 -16.32 -6.32 -8.34
N GLY A 73 -15.92 -7.57 -8.53
CA GLY A 73 -16.85 -8.69 -8.69
C GLY A 73 -16.31 -10.03 -8.19
N ASP A 74 -17.16 -11.06 -8.26
CA ASP A 74 -16.89 -12.41 -7.71
C ASP A 74 -15.80 -13.20 -8.46
N GLY A 75 -15.27 -12.67 -9.57
CA GLY A 75 -14.29 -13.35 -10.43
C GLY A 75 -12.88 -12.76 -10.44
N GLN A 76 -12.74 -11.45 -10.21
CA GLN A 76 -11.50 -10.66 -10.15
C GLN A 76 -11.87 -9.22 -9.74
N PRO A 77 -10.93 -8.39 -9.26
CA PRO A 77 -9.54 -8.73 -8.91
C PRO A 77 -9.41 -9.39 -7.53
N MET A 78 -8.24 -10.00 -7.26
CA MET A 78 -7.88 -10.44 -5.90
C MET A 78 -7.58 -9.23 -5.02
N LEU A 79 -8.46 -8.98 -4.03
CA LEU A 79 -8.41 -7.81 -3.15
C LEU A 79 -8.10 -8.22 -1.72
N PHE A 80 -6.95 -7.81 -1.20
CA PHE A 80 -6.42 -8.27 0.09
C PHE A 80 -7.05 -7.56 1.29
N SER A 81 -7.56 -6.35 1.09
CA SER A 81 -8.18 -5.53 2.13
C SER A 81 -9.71 -5.64 2.14
N HIS A 82 -10.29 -6.58 1.37
CA HIS A 82 -11.75 -6.75 1.23
C HIS A 82 -12.40 -7.50 2.42
N SER A 83 -11.86 -7.27 3.61
CA SER A 83 -12.37 -7.78 4.88
C SER A 83 -12.31 -6.71 5.97
N ASP A 84 -13.13 -6.89 7.02
CA ASP A 84 -13.06 -6.11 8.25
C ASP A 84 -11.87 -6.55 9.14
N SER A 85 -11.75 -5.96 10.33
CA SER A 85 -10.69 -6.31 11.29
C SER A 85 -10.79 -7.72 11.84
N ASP A 86 -11.97 -8.35 11.74
CA ASP A 86 -12.26 -9.68 12.25
C ASP A 86 -12.16 -10.75 11.14
N GLY A 87 -11.84 -10.34 9.91
CA GLY A 87 -11.68 -11.21 8.75
C GLY A 87 -12.99 -11.52 8.02
N ASN A 88 -14.10 -10.87 8.36
CA ASN A 88 -15.35 -11.05 7.63
C ASN A 88 -15.31 -10.25 6.32
N SER A 89 -15.88 -10.82 5.26
CA SER A 89 -16.09 -10.08 4.01
C SER A 89 -16.98 -8.87 4.26
N ILE A 90 -16.63 -7.75 3.63
CA ILE A 90 -17.40 -6.51 3.69
C ILE A 90 -18.07 -6.22 2.35
N SER A 91 -19.09 -5.35 2.34
CA SER A 91 -19.70 -4.94 1.08
C SER A 91 -18.73 -4.09 0.25
N ASN A 92 -18.88 -4.12 -1.08
CA ASN A 92 -18.09 -3.29 -2.00
C ASN A 92 -18.15 -1.79 -1.61
N THR A 93 -19.32 -1.30 -1.14
CA THR A 93 -19.46 0.07 -0.66
C THR A 93 -18.61 0.35 0.59
N ALA A 94 -18.63 -0.54 1.58
CA ALA A 94 -17.81 -0.40 2.79
C ALA A 94 -16.32 -0.47 2.45
N TYR A 95 -15.96 -1.32 1.49
CA TYR A 95 -14.61 -1.47 1.01
C TYR A 95 -14.08 -0.25 0.27
N ILE A 96 -14.84 0.31 -0.67
CA ILE A 96 -14.46 1.55 -1.36
C ILE A 96 -14.32 2.71 -0.35
N ASN A 97 -15.20 2.79 0.64
CA ASN A 97 -15.07 3.80 1.70
C ASN A 97 -13.81 3.60 2.55
N LYS A 98 -13.44 2.35 2.83
CA LYS A 98 -12.19 2.00 3.50
C LYS A 98 -10.99 2.48 2.67
N LEU A 99 -10.92 2.14 1.38
CA LEU A 99 -9.84 2.60 0.49
C LEU A 99 -9.79 4.14 0.41
N ARG A 100 -10.94 4.78 0.19
CA ARG A 100 -11.09 6.25 0.14
C ARG A 100 -10.60 6.94 1.41
N SER A 101 -10.69 6.29 2.57
CA SER A 101 -10.20 6.86 3.84
C SER A 101 -8.67 6.86 4.00
N MET A 102 -7.97 6.04 3.21
CA MET A 102 -6.50 5.82 3.34
C MET A 102 -5.73 6.32 2.12
N ILE A 103 -6.36 6.30 0.95
CA ILE A 103 -5.72 6.50 -0.35
C ILE A 103 -6.31 7.73 -1.02
N LYS A 104 -5.43 8.52 -1.61
CA LYS A 104 -5.76 9.62 -2.50
C LYS A 104 -5.36 9.23 -3.92
N VAL A 105 -6.29 9.38 -4.85
CA VAL A 105 -6.04 9.19 -6.28
C VAL A 105 -6.20 10.54 -6.98
N ASP A 106 -5.27 10.86 -7.86
CA ASP A 106 -5.38 11.96 -8.80
C ASP A 106 -6.26 11.53 -9.98
N TRP A 107 -7.53 11.92 -9.94
CA TRP A 107 -8.50 11.62 -11.00
C TRP A 107 -8.26 12.41 -12.29
N SER A 108 -7.37 13.41 -12.27
CA SER A 108 -6.98 14.19 -13.45
C SER A 108 -5.71 13.67 -14.15
N PHE A 109 -5.15 12.57 -13.65
CA PHE A 109 -3.96 11.95 -14.20
C PHE A 109 -4.18 11.45 -15.64
N ASP A 110 -3.18 11.70 -16.49
CA ASP A 110 -3.15 11.25 -17.88
C ASP A 110 -2.22 10.03 -18.02
N PRO A 111 -2.74 8.82 -18.32
CA PRO A 111 -1.98 7.57 -18.29
C PRO A 111 -1.15 7.35 -19.57
N VAL A 112 -0.16 8.22 -19.81
CA VAL A 112 0.74 8.13 -20.97
C VAL A 112 2.04 7.37 -20.68
N PRO A 113 2.59 6.62 -21.66
CA PRO A 113 3.86 5.92 -21.49
C PRO A 113 5.00 6.88 -21.14
N GLY A 114 5.80 6.52 -20.13
CA GLY A 114 6.96 7.31 -19.71
C GLY A 114 6.67 8.37 -18.64
N THR A 115 5.41 8.51 -18.18
CA THR A 115 5.11 9.36 -17.01
C THR A 115 5.86 8.88 -15.76
N THR A 116 6.37 9.85 -15.00
CA THR A 116 7.01 9.63 -13.69
C THR A 116 6.11 10.05 -12.53
N ASP A 117 4.87 10.45 -12.82
CA ASP A 117 3.95 10.93 -11.82
C ASP A 117 3.53 9.82 -10.85
N SER A 118 2.94 10.24 -9.74
CA SER A 118 2.47 9.35 -8.67
C SER A 118 1.00 9.65 -8.39
N PRO A 119 0.08 9.21 -9.27
CA PRO A 119 -1.35 9.50 -9.11
C PRO A 119 -1.96 8.86 -7.85
N VAL A 120 -1.35 7.82 -7.29
CA VAL A 120 -1.80 7.15 -6.07
C VAL A 120 -0.88 7.55 -4.91
N THR A 121 -1.43 8.26 -3.93
CA THR A 121 -0.71 8.75 -2.76
C THR A 121 -1.49 8.51 -1.49
N ARG A 122 -0.85 8.74 -0.34
CA ARG A 122 -1.54 8.85 0.95
C ARG A 122 -2.45 10.06 0.95
N ILE A 123 -3.39 10.13 1.90
CA ILE A 123 -4.29 11.29 2.06
C ILE A 123 -3.51 12.61 2.21
N ASP A 124 -2.34 12.58 2.85
CA ASP A 124 -1.47 13.75 3.02
C ASP A 124 -0.58 14.05 1.80
N GLY A 125 -0.70 13.27 0.71
CA GLY A 125 0.10 13.40 -0.51
C GLY A 125 1.49 12.76 -0.43
N SER A 126 1.87 12.17 0.71
CA SER A 126 3.13 11.46 0.84
C SER A 126 3.10 10.10 0.12
N LYS A 127 4.29 9.58 -0.21
CA LYS A 127 4.44 8.28 -0.85
C LYS A 127 4.21 7.15 0.15
N PHE A 128 3.70 6.02 -0.35
CA PHE A 128 3.63 4.79 0.44
C PHE A 128 5.01 4.25 0.71
N ARG A 129 5.20 3.75 1.94
CA ARG A 129 6.39 2.98 2.26
C ARG A 129 6.15 1.55 1.78
N THR A 130 6.74 1.18 0.66
CA THR A 130 6.63 -0.18 0.15
C THR A 130 7.45 -1.12 1.01
N VAL A 131 6.75 -2.12 1.56
CA VAL A 131 7.37 -3.23 2.29
C VAL A 131 7.69 -4.42 1.37
N TRP A 132 7.17 -4.43 0.14
CA TRP A 132 7.39 -5.48 -0.87
C TRP A 132 7.72 -4.87 -2.23
N VAL A 133 8.56 -5.54 -3.03
CA VAL A 133 8.89 -5.14 -4.42
C VAL A 133 7.66 -5.36 -5.31
N GLY A 134 7.35 -4.42 -6.20
CA GLY A 134 6.16 -4.47 -7.06
C GLY A 134 4.84 -4.14 -6.35
N ALA A 135 4.87 -3.86 -5.04
CA ALA A 135 3.71 -3.43 -4.26
C ALA A 135 3.43 -1.94 -4.33
N GLU A 136 4.25 -1.18 -5.04
CA GLU A 136 4.04 0.25 -5.19
C GLU A 136 2.90 0.48 -6.19
N PRO A 137 1.79 1.12 -5.80
CA PRO A 137 0.64 1.30 -6.69
C PRO A 137 0.99 2.02 -7.97
N ASN A 138 1.89 3.01 -7.92
CA ASN A 138 2.26 3.74 -9.11
C ASN A 138 3.20 2.92 -10.02
N GLU A 139 3.99 1.99 -9.48
CA GLU A 139 4.77 1.03 -10.28
C GLU A 139 3.86 0.06 -11.02
N MET A 140 2.79 -0.42 -10.38
CA MET A 140 1.77 -1.25 -11.04
C MET A 140 1.10 -0.49 -12.20
N VAL A 141 0.63 0.73 -11.94
CA VAL A 141 0.01 1.60 -12.96
C VAL A 141 0.98 1.87 -14.12
N ARG A 142 2.22 2.28 -13.84
CA ARG A 142 3.23 2.54 -14.89
C ARG A 142 3.55 1.29 -15.70
N SER A 143 3.68 0.14 -15.05
CA SER A 143 3.97 -1.14 -15.71
C SER A 143 2.83 -1.53 -16.64
N PHE A 144 1.57 -1.34 -16.19
CA PHE A 144 0.38 -1.56 -17.01
C PHE A 144 0.37 -0.66 -18.26
N ILE A 145 0.53 0.66 -18.09
CA ILE A 145 0.54 1.62 -19.19
C ILE A 145 1.59 1.26 -20.24
N VAL A 146 2.81 0.92 -19.80
CA VAL A 146 3.90 0.52 -20.70
C VAL A 146 3.60 -0.79 -21.43
N HIS A 147 2.97 -1.76 -20.76
CA HIS A 147 2.59 -3.03 -21.37
C HIS A 147 1.49 -2.82 -22.42
N HIS A 148 0.44 -2.10 -22.06
CA HIS A 148 -0.73 -1.85 -22.91
C HIS A 148 -0.34 -1.08 -24.18
N ALA A 149 0.56 -0.10 -24.07
CA ALA A 149 1.06 0.64 -25.24
C ALA A 149 1.88 -0.22 -26.23
N LYS A 150 2.50 -1.32 -25.76
CA LYS A 150 3.29 -2.23 -26.62
C LYS A 150 2.44 -3.31 -27.29
N HIS A 151 1.28 -3.63 -26.73
CA HIS A 151 0.38 -4.68 -27.20
C HIS A 151 -1.05 -4.15 -27.20
N PRO A 152 -1.40 -3.20 -28.10
CA PRO A 152 -2.80 -2.82 -28.26
C PRO A 152 -3.58 -4.08 -28.64
N GLU A 153 -4.69 -4.36 -27.95
CA GLU A 153 -5.57 -5.47 -28.35
C GLU A 153 -5.97 -5.29 -29.83
N PRO A 154 -6.00 -6.38 -30.61
CA PRO A 154 -6.45 -6.29 -31.99
C PRO A 154 -7.94 -5.95 -32.00
N ASP A 155 -8.29 -4.82 -32.63
CA ASP A 155 -9.66 -4.36 -32.84
C ASP A 155 -10.58 -5.54 -33.19
N GLY A 156 -11.52 -5.86 -32.29
CA GLY A 156 -12.57 -6.87 -32.48
C GLY A 156 -13.69 -6.39 -33.39
#